data_AF-A0A6I1YXN2-F1
#
_entry.id   AF-A0A6I1YXN2-F1
#
_cell.length_a   1.000
_cell.length_b   1.000
_cell.length_c   1.000
_cell.angle_alpha   90.00
_cell.angle_beta   90.00
_cell.angle_gamma   90.00
#
_symmetry.space_group_name_H-M   'P 1'
#
loop_
_entity.id
_entity.type
_entity.pdbx_description
1 polymer ?
#
loop_
_entity_poly.entity_id
_entity_poly.type
_entity_poly.pdbx_seq_one_letter_code
_entity_poly.pdbx_strand_id
1 'polypeptide(L)'
;MVMFLFLVVALTVVVAAVTLAVVGGGGSGPLPEVAPERLQDPLPPDRPVHRADVDGLRFPVAPRGYRMADVDDALGRIGAELAERDARIADLESALAGARAAAAHVRMEKPDHPEDQR
;
A
#
# COMPACT_ATOMS: atom_id res chain seq x y z
N MET A 1 -40.92 38.57 24.06
CA MET A 1 -41.02 37.27 23.37
C MET A 1 -40.35 37.29 21.99
N VAL A 2 -40.74 38.18 21.08
CA VAL A 2 -40.15 38.29 19.72
C VAL A 2 -38.64 38.58 19.74
N MET A 3 -38.20 39.46 20.63
CA MET A 3 -36.77 39.82 20.76
C MET A 3 -35.89 38.65 21.23
N PHE A 4 -36.43 37.76 22.07
CA PHE A 4 -35.75 36.55 22.51
C PHE A 4 -35.63 35.54 21.37
N LEU A 5 -36.70 35.35 20.59
CA LEU A 5 -36.66 34.50 19.39
C LEU A 5 -35.66 35.03 18.36
N PHE A 6 -35.59 36.35 18.17
CA PHE A 6 -34.59 36.97 17.29
C PHE A 6 -33.16 36.67 17.75
N LEU A 7 -32.89 36.75 19.06
CA LEU A 7 -31.59 36.44 19.63
C LEU A 7 -31.22 34.96 19.44
N VAL A 8 -32.18 34.05 19.66
CA VAL A 8 -31.98 32.61 19.45
C VAL A 8 -31.72 32.30 17.98
N VAL A 9 -32.48 32.89 17.05
CA VAL A 9 -32.27 32.71 15.61
C VAL A 9 -30.91 33.28 15.19
N ALA A 10 -30.56 34.48 15.64
CA ALA A 10 -29.27 35.09 15.35
C ALA A 10 -28.10 34.22 15.85
N LEU A 11 -28.19 33.72 17.08
CA LEU A 11 -27.21 32.78 17.64
C LEU A 11 -27.11 31.50 16.80
N THR A 12 -28.25 30.94 16.41
CA THR A 12 -28.29 29.71 15.59
C THR A 12 -27.62 29.92 14.23
N VAL A 13 -27.87 31.06 13.59
CA VAL A 13 -27.24 31.42 12.30
C VAL A 13 -25.73 31.59 12.47
N VAL A 14 -25.28 32.27 13.53
CA VAL A 14 -23.85 32.43 13.82
C VAL A 14 -23.19 31.07 14.07
N VAL A 15 -23.78 30.22 14.91
CA VAL A 15 -23.27 28.88 15.19
C VAL A 15 -23.22 28.04 13.92
N ALA A 16 -24.28 28.05 13.12
CA ALA A 16 -24.34 27.32 11.86
C ALA A 16 -23.29 27.82 10.84
N ALA A 17 -23.09 29.13 10.74
CA ALA A 17 -22.08 29.71 9.86
C ALA A 17 -20.65 29.35 10.31
N VAL A 18 -20.39 29.41 11.62
CA VAL A 18 -19.09 29.05 12.19
C VAL A 18 -18.81 27.56 12.02
N THR A 19 -19.78 26.67 12.28
CA THR A 19 -19.60 25.24 12.04
C THR A 19 -19.40 24.93 10.57
N LEU A 20 -20.12 25.58 9.65
CA LEU A 20 -19.88 25.42 8.21
C LEU A 20 -18.48 25.92 7.80
N ALA A 21 -18.00 27.01 8.39
CA ALA A 21 -16.67 27.55 8.12
C ALA A 21 -15.56 26.63 8.65
N VAL A 22 -15.74 26.03 9.82
CA VAL A 22 -14.77 25.08 10.41
C VAL A 22 -14.77 23.74 9.69
N VAL A 23 -15.95 23.24 9.32
CA VAL A 23 -16.11 21.94 8.63
C VAL A 23 -15.81 22.06 7.13
N GLY A 24 -16.11 23.20 6.52
CA GLY A 24 -15.92 23.46 5.08
C GLY A 24 -14.65 24.24 4.73
N GLY A 25 -13.91 24.74 5.71
CA GLY A 25 -12.71 25.57 5.55
C GLY A 25 -11.45 24.81 5.14
N GLY A 26 -11.51 23.95 4.12
CA GLY A 26 -10.37 23.22 3.61
C GLY A 26 -9.50 24.00 2.60
N GLY A 27 -9.34 25.32 2.71
CA GLY A 27 -8.51 26.02 1.70
C GLY A 27 -8.17 27.51 1.83
N SER A 28 -8.66 28.24 2.83
CA SER A 28 -8.39 29.69 2.91
C SER A 28 -8.39 30.28 4.33
N GLY A 29 -7.81 29.56 5.28
CA GLY A 29 -7.40 30.15 6.57
C GLY A 29 -6.09 30.93 6.44
N PRO A 30 -5.86 32.00 7.24
CA PRO A 30 -4.60 32.76 7.26
C PRO A 30 -3.42 32.00 7.88
N LEU A 31 -3.65 30.77 8.33
CA LEU A 31 -2.62 29.81 8.69
C LEU A 31 -2.52 28.82 7.52
N PRO A 32 -1.34 28.59 6.91
CA PRO A 32 -1.20 27.52 5.95
C PRO A 32 -1.60 26.23 6.66
N GLU A 33 -2.64 25.57 6.13
CA GLU A 33 -3.02 24.23 6.52
C GLU A 33 -1.74 23.38 6.45
N VAL A 34 -1.21 22.97 7.60
CA VAL A 34 -0.09 22.03 7.61
C VAL A 34 -0.61 20.82 6.87
N ALA A 35 -0.09 20.58 5.67
CA ALA A 35 -0.52 19.46 4.86
C ALA A 35 -0.46 18.24 5.79
N PRO A 36 -1.59 17.52 5.99
CA PRO A 36 -1.64 16.43 6.95
C PRO A 36 -0.44 15.55 6.68
N GLU A 37 0.40 15.33 7.69
CA GLU A 37 1.66 14.59 7.61
C GLU A 37 1.38 13.31 6.83
N ARG A 38 1.64 13.37 5.53
CA ARG A 38 1.39 12.25 4.64
C ARG A 38 2.57 11.35 4.90
N LEU A 39 2.41 10.47 5.87
CA LEU A 39 3.25 9.30 6.05
C LEU A 39 2.96 8.37 4.86
N GLN A 40 3.29 8.85 3.67
CA GLN A 40 3.32 8.08 2.45
C GLN A 40 4.58 7.24 2.61
N ASP A 41 4.40 6.00 3.04
CA ASP A 41 5.37 4.97 2.75
C ASP A 41 4.94 4.34 1.43
N PRO A 42 5.36 4.91 0.28
CA PRO A 42 4.94 4.40 -1.01
C PRO A 42 5.45 2.97 -1.17
N LEU A 43 4.68 2.16 -1.91
CA LEU A 43 5.16 0.84 -2.31
C LEU A 43 6.51 0.97 -3.05
N PRO A 44 7.43 0.01 -2.86
CA PRO A 44 8.75 0.08 -3.44
C PRO A 44 8.66 0.15 -4.98
N PRO A 45 9.27 1.16 -5.62
CA PRO A 45 9.21 1.31 -7.08
C PRO A 45 10.21 0.39 -7.80
N ASP A 46 11.32 0.05 -7.13
CA ASP A 46 12.47 -0.61 -7.75
C ASP A 46 12.46 -2.14 -7.61
N ARG A 47 11.49 -2.69 -6.88
CA ARG A 47 11.34 -4.14 -6.67
C ARG A 47 9.87 -4.55 -6.65
N PRO A 48 9.57 -5.84 -6.90
CA PRO A 48 8.23 -6.37 -6.68
C PRO A 48 7.75 -6.11 -5.25
N VAL A 49 6.43 -5.89 -5.14
CA VAL A 49 5.74 -5.75 -3.86
C VAL A 49 5.69 -7.12 -3.19
N HIS A 50 5.98 -7.16 -1.89
CA HIS A 50 5.82 -8.34 -1.04
C HIS A 50 4.70 -8.14 -0.04
N ARG A 51 4.28 -9.23 0.61
CA ARG A 51 3.23 -9.20 1.64
C ARG A 51 3.50 -8.15 2.73
N ALA A 52 4.74 -8.04 3.20
CA ALA A 52 5.12 -7.10 4.26
C ALA A 52 4.90 -5.63 3.85
N ASP A 53 5.05 -5.31 2.57
CA ASP A 53 4.85 -3.95 2.06
C ASP A 53 3.35 -3.59 2.05
N VAL A 54 2.49 -4.58 1.77
CA VAL A 54 1.02 -4.42 1.84
C VAL A 54 0.56 -4.28 3.29
N ASP A 55 1.11 -5.10 4.20
CA ASP A 55 0.77 -5.06 5.63
C ASP A 55 1.19 -3.73 6.30
N GLY A 56 2.22 -3.06 5.77
CA GLY A 56 2.70 -1.75 6.24
C GLY A 56 1.94 -0.54 5.67
N LEU A 57 1.07 -0.74 4.67
CA LEU A 57 0.47 0.37 3.93
C LEU A 57 -0.54 1.16 4.77
N ARG A 58 -0.46 2.49 4.71
CA ARG A 58 -1.35 3.42 5.43
C ARG A 58 -1.98 4.42 4.48
N PHE A 59 -3.29 4.33 4.32
CA PHE A 59 -4.04 5.27 3.48
C PHE A 59 -4.59 6.45 4.28
N PRO A 60 -4.48 7.69 3.76
CA PRO A 60 -5.18 8.83 4.33
C PRO A 60 -6.69 8.71 4.12
N VAL A 61 -7.47 9.18 5.09
CA VAL A 61 -8.94 9.20 5.03
C VAL A 61 -9.42 10.36 4.14
N ALA A 62 -10.43 10.12 3.30
CA ALA A 62 -11.06 11.14 2.47
C ALA A 62 -12.59 11.18 2.69
N PRO A 63 -13.26 12.34 2.55
CA PRO A 63 -14.71 12.48 2.77
C PRO A 63 -15.61 11.57 1.89
N ARG A 64 -15.09 11.08 0.76
CA ARG A 64 -15.74 10.09 -0.11
C ARG A 64 -14.82 8.90 -0.41
N GLY A 65 -14.05 8.46 0.58
CA GLY A 65 -13.19 7.29 0.47
C GLY A 65 -13.97 5.98 0.44
N TYR A 66 -13.29 4.91 0.02
CA TYR A 66 -13.78 3.55 0.22
C TYR A 66 -13.92 3.22 1.70
N ARG A 67 -14.77 2.25 2.04
CA ARG A 67 -14.89 1.79 3.43
C ARG A 67 -13.60 1.05 3.79
N MET A 68 -13.01 1.42 4.92
CA MET A 68 -11.74 0.82 5.36
C MET A 68 -11.83 -0.69 5.52
N ALA A 69 -12.92 -1.21 6.10
CA ALA A 69 -13.12 -2.66 6.23
C ALA A 69 -13.08 -3.40 4.88
N ASP A 70 -13.76 -2.88 3.85
CA ASP A 70 -13.78 -3.51 2.53
C ASP A 70 -12.38 -3.46 1.86
N VAL A 71 -11.65 -2.36 2.09
CA VAL A 71 -10.27 -2.20 1.59
C VAL A 71 -9.31 -3.14 2.32
N ASP A 72 -9.40 -3.21 3.65
CA ASP A 72 -8.56 -4.04 4.50
C ASP A 72 -8.79 -5.54 4.21
N ASP A 73 -10.05 -5.95 4.01
CA ASP A 73 -10.40 -7.32 3.61
C ASP A 73 -9.81 -7.66 2.23
N ALA A 74 -9.93 -6.74 1.26
CA ALA A 74 -9.36 -6.92 -0.08
C ALA A 74 -7.82 -6.99 -0.04
N LEU A 75 -7.17 -6.10 0.70
CA LEU A 75 -5.71 -6.10 0.85
C LEU A 75 -5.22 -7.33 1.60
N GLY A 76 -5.93 -7.78 2.63
CA GLY A 76 -5.60 -9.00 3.36
C GLY A 76 -5.61 -10.24 2.47
N ARG A 77 -6.61 -10.33 1.57
CA ARG A 77 -6.69 -11.39 0.56
C ARG A 77 -5.54 -11.30 -0.45
N ILE A 78 -5.30 -10.12 -1.01
CA ILE A 78 -4.23 -9.91 -1.99
C ILE A 78 -2.85 -10.22 -1.37
N GLY A 79 -2.62 -9.78 -0.14
CA GLY A 79 -1.38 -10.07 0.59
C GLY A 79 -1.19 -11.56 0.88
N ALA A 80 -2.27 -12.34 1.03
CA ALA A 80 -2.18 -13.79 1.18
C ALA A 80 -1.81 -14.47 -0.15
N GLU A 81 -2.47 -14.09 -1.24
CA GLU A 81 -2.15 -14.59 -2.58
C GLU A 81 -0.71 -14.23 -3.01
N LEU A 82 -0.23 -13.05 -2.62
CA LEU A 82 1.14 -12.61 -2.88
C LEU A 82 2.16 -13.49 -2.15
N ALA A 83 1.93 -13.79 -0.87
CA ALA A 83 2.80 -14.69 -0.11
C ALA A 83 2.82 -16.11 -0.68
N GLU A 84 1.68 -16.62 -1.15
CA GLU A 84 1.63 -17.93 -1.81
C GLU A 84 2.43 -17.94 -3.13
N ARG A 85 2.29 -16.87 -3.93
CA ARG A 85 3.06 -16.71 -5.18
C ARG A 85 4.56 -16.63 -4.91
N ASP A 86 4.97 -15.84 -3.93
CA ASP A 86 6.39 -15.67 -3.57
C ASP A 86 7.00 -16.99 -3.10
N ALA A 87 6.28 -17.76 -2.26
CA ALA A 87 6.71 -19.08 -1.83
C ALA A 87 6.87 -20.04 -3.02
N ARG A 88 5.91 -20.05 -3.94
CA ARG A 88 5.96 -20.88 -5.15
C ARG A 88 7.12 -20.49 -6.07
N ILE A 89 7.42 -19.19 -6.21
CA ILE A 89 8.56 -18.72 -6.99
C ILE A 89 9.86 -19.21 -6.35
N ALA A 90 10.02 -19.04 -5.03
CA ALA A 90 11.21 -19.50 -4.31
C ALA A 90 11.45 -21.01 -4.45
N ASP A 91 10.39 -21.82 -4.42
CA ASP A 91 10.47 -23.26 -4.65
C ASP A 91 10.93 -23.59 -6.07
N LEU A 92 10.37 -22.92 -7.09
CA LEU A 92 10.73 -23.13 -8.49
C LEU A 92 12.17 -22.68 -8.78
N GLU A 93 12.61 -21.55 -8.21
CA GLU A 93 13.98 -21.06 -8.33
C GLU A 93 14.98 -22.02 -7.69
N SER A 94 14.64 -22.57 -6.51
CA SER A 94 15.46 -23.57 -5.82
C SER A 94 15.57 -24.86 -6.64
N ALA A 95 14.46 -25.35 -7.21
CA ALA A 95 14.46 -26.52 -8.08
C ALA A 95 15.30 -26.29 -9.35
N LEU A 96 15.19 -25.11 -9.97
CA LEU A 96 15.98 -24.73 -11.13
C LEU A 96 17.48 -24.65 -10.82
N ALA A 97 17.84 -24.06 -9.67
CA ALA A 97 19.21 -23.99 -9.21
C ALA A 97 19.80 -25.39 -8.97
N GLY A 98 19.04 -26.28 -8.31
CA GLY A 98 19.43 -27.67 -8.11
C GLY A 98 19.63 -28.44 -9.42
N ALA A 99 18.72 -28.27 -10.39
CA ALA A 99 18.83 -28.91 -11.70
C ALA A 99 20.08 -28.42 -12.47
N ARG A 100 20.38 -27.11 -12.42
CA ARG A 100 21.59 -26.54 -13.04
C ARG A 100 22.87 -27.07 -12.39
N ALA A 101 22.89 -27.20 -11.07
CA ALA A 101 24.03 -27.78 -10.35
C ALA A 101 24.26 -29.25 -10.71
N ALA A 102 23.19 -30.05 -10.78
CA ALA A 102 23.26 -31.45 -11.20
C ALA A 102 23.80 -31.59 -12.63
N ALA A 103 23.32 -30.77 -13.57
CA ALA A 103 23.80 -30.76 -14.95
C ALA A 103 25.28 -30.36 -15.06
N ALA A 104 25.73 -29.40 -14.24
CA ALA A 104 27.14 -29.01 -14.19
C ALA A 104 28.03 -30.14 -13.66
N HIS A 105 27.59 -30.85 -12.62
CA HIS A 105 28.29 -32.03 -12.10
C HIS A 105 28.42 -33.14 -13.15
N VAL A 106 27.34 -33.48 -13.86
CA VAL A 106 27.38 -34.50 -14.93
C VAL A 106 28.34 -34.11 -16.05
N ARG A 107 28.44 -32.82 -16.40
CA ARG A 107 29.39 -32.32 -17.40
C ARG A 107 30.84 -32.42 -16.93
N MET A 108 31.13 -32.20 -15.64
CA MET A 108 32.49 -32.36 -15.09
C MET A 108 32.91 -33.83 -15.00
N GLU A 109 31.98 -34.74 -14.77
CA GLU A 109 32.26 -36.18 -14.67
C GLU A 109 32.50 -36.85 -16.02
N LYS A 110 32.03 -36.27 -17.13
CA LYS A 110 32.43 -36.66 -18.49
C LYS A 110 33.66 -35.84 -18.87
N PRO A 111 34.90 -36.33 -18.69
CA PRO A 111 36.06 -35.60 -19.16
C PRO A 111 35.96 -35.56 -20.69
N ASP A 112 36.29 -34.43 -21.29
CA ASP A 112 36.60 -34.37 -22.71
C ASP A 112 37.70 -35.40 -22.97
N HIS A 113 37.32 -36.59 -23.45
CA HIS A 113 38.28 -37.49 -24.07
C HIS A 113 38.74 -36.71 -25.30
N PRO A 114 39.99 -36.20 -25.33
CA PRO A 114 40.50 -35.64 -26.56
C PRO A 114 40.60 -36.85 -27.49
N GLU A 115 39.70 -36.91 -28.47
CA GLU A 115 39.90 -37.74 -29.65
C GLU A 115 41.11 -37.16 -30.38
N ASP A 116 42.30 -37.49 -29.88
CA ASP A 116 43.54 -37.40 -30.61
C ASP A 116 44.04 -38.83 -30.90
N GLN A 117 44.43 -39.02 -32.16
CA GLN A 117 45.15 -40.16 -32.76
C GLN A 117 44.39 -41.47 -33.05
N ARG A 118 43.87 -41.58 -34.29
CA ARG A 118 44.58 -42.31 -35.37
C ARG A 118 43.96 -42.13 -36.76
#